data_AF-A0A927G9M6-F1
#
_entry.id   AF-A0A927G9M6-F1
#
_cell.length_a   1.000
_cell.length_b   1.000
_cell.length_c   1.000
_cell.angle_alpha   90.00
_cell.angle_beta   90.00
_cell.angle_gamma   90.00
#
_symmetry.space_group_name_H-M   'P 1'
#
loop_
_entity.id
_entity.type
_entity.pdbx_description
1 polymer ?
#
loop_
_entity_poly.entity_id
_entity_poly.type
_entity_poly.pdbx_seq_one_letter_code
_entity_poly.pdbx_strand_id
1 'polypeptide(L)'
;MTQGILAIIKSIIKQQLIQLLTPLRINKSLWPTLSFRRNPDEDAICEDVDVNFYNRNKAIYALHFDFQDSDYELIKFCFEQEIEMARESACSFEGSRLVAFLLARFKKVENCLLFADMKFANFDNKCGFDREFFFSAGINQTAEFINAVEDSGLKSTLTYDFLIPSYFEYDILEWFAQKNRYFSHLNELNQEDEEVLLKELHL
;
A
#
# COMPACT_ATOMS: atom_id res chain seq x y z
N MET A 1 -19.97 -24.92 11.00
CA MET A 1 -18.63 -25.28 10.48
C MET A 1 -17.68 -25.34 11.67
N THR A 2 -16.89 -26.40 11.85
CA THR A 2 -15.96 -26.49 12.99
C THR A 2 -14.75 -25.58 12.74
N GLN A 3 -14.19 -24.95 13.80
CA GLN A 3 -13.03 -24.05 13.72
C GLN A 3 -11.83 -24.66 12.97
N GLY A 4 -11.69 -25.99 12.98
CA GLY A 4 -10.62 -26.70 12.26
C GLY A 4 -10.73 -26.67 10.73
N ILE A 5 -11.94 -26.69 10.15
CA ILE A 5 -12.13 -26.62 8.69
C ILE A 5 -11.77 -25.22 8.19
N LEU A 6 -12.16 -24.20 8.94
CA LEU A 6 -11.89 -22.80 8.64
C LEU A 6 -10.37 -22.50 8.62
N ALA A 7 -9.62 -23.03 9.59
CA ALA A 7 -8.16 -22.88 9.63
C ALA A 7 -7.46 -23.49 8.40
N ILE A 8 -7.98 -24.60 7.88
CA ILE A 8 -7.43 -25.26 6.68
C ILE A 8 -7.69 -24.42 5.43
N ILE A 9 -8.90 -23.91 5.25
CA ILE A 9 -9.26 -23.05 4.11
C ILE A 9 -8.36 -21.81 4.06
N LYS A 10 -8.15 -21.14 5.19
CA LYS A 10 -7.22 -20.00 5.32
C LYS A 10 -5.81 -20.32 4.86
N SER A 11 -5.27 -21.45 5.33
CA SER A 11 -3.94 -21.89 4.94
C SER A 11 -3.84 -22.14 3.44
N ILE A 12 -4.90 -22.66 2.82
CA ILE A 12 -4.96 -22.90 1.38
C ILE A 12 -4.98 -21.59 0.60
N ILE A 13 -5.87 -20.65 0.97
CA ILE A 13 -5.96 -19.33 0.31
C ILE A 13 -4.62 -18.58 0.41
N LYS A 14 -4.03 -18.54 1.61
CA LYS A 14 -2.71 -17.92 1.81
C LYS A 14 -1.65 -18.56 0.92
N GLN A 15 -1.59 -19.89 0.84
CA GLN A 15 -0.64 -20.58 -0.04
C GLN A 15 -0.88 -20.29 -1.52
N GLN A 16 -2.14 -20.25 -1.97
CA GLN A 16 -2.48 -19.91 -3.35
C GLN A 16 -2.05 -18.48 -3.70
N LEU A 17 -2.29 -17.51 -2.81
CA LEU A 17 -1.84 -16.14 -3.00
C LEU A 17 -0.31 -16.05 -3.07
N ILE A 18 0.41 -16.70 -2.16
CA ILE A 18 1.89 -16.72 -2.17
C ILE A 18 2.43 -17.35 -3.47
N GLN A 19 1.77 -18.37 -4.02
CA GLN A 19 2.17 -18.98 -5.29
C GLN A 19 2.09 -17.99 -6.46
N LEU A 20 1.21 -16.97 -6.41
CA LEU A 20 1.14 -15.91 -7.43
C LEU A 20 2.40 -15.04 -7.46
N LEU A 21 3.13 -14.91 -6.35
CA LEU A 21 4.31 -14.03 -6.29
C LEU A 21 5.52 -14.58 -7.02
N THR A 22 5.71 -15.90 -7.02
CA THR A 22 6.89 -16.53 -7.62
C THR A 22 7.15 -16.04 -9.05
N PRO A 23 6.17 -16.11 -9.98
CA PRO A 23 6.38 -15.59 -11.33
C PRO A 23 6.60 -14.07 -11.37
N LEU A 24 5.90 -13.29 -10.54
CA LEU A 24 6.02 -11.83 -10.48
C LEU A 24 7.40 -11.36 -10.00
N ARG A 25 8.03 -12.10 -9.07
CA ARG A 25 9.37 -11.82 -8.54
C ARG A 25 10.47 -12.08 -9.56
N ILE A 26 10.35 -13.15 -10.34
CA ILE A 26 11.40 -13.57 -11.28
C ILE A 26 11.24 -12.95 -12.67
N ASN A 27 10.05 -12.47 -13.02
CA ASN A 27 9.77 -11.94 -14.36
C ASN A 27 8.98 -10.61 -14.33
N LYS A 28 9.72 -9.50 -14.48
CA LYS A 28 9.14 -8.15 -14.58
C LYS A 28 8.23 -7.96 -15.79
N SER A 29 8.31 -8.80 -16.84
CA SER A 29 7.41 -8.70 -17.99
C SER A 29 5.95 -8.99 -17.63
N LEU A 30 5.68 -9.53 -16.45
CA LEU A 30 4.34 -9.80 -15.93
C LEU A 30 3.77 -8.61 -15.17
N TRP A 31 4.56 -7.62 -14.77
CA TRP A 31 4.08 -6.46 -14.01
C TRP A 31 2.97 -5.65 -14.70
N PRO A 32 2.89 -5.55 -16.04
CA PRO A 32 1.74 -4.93 -16.70
C PRO A 32 0.38 -5.58 -16.38
N THR A 33 0.32 -6.80 -15.83
CA THR A 33 -0.95 -7.37 -15.36
C THR A 33 -1.43 -6.78 -14.03
N LEU A 34 -0.58 -5.99 -13.36
CA LEU A 34 -0.89 -5.27 -12.12
C LEU A 34 -0.97 -3.76 -12.36
N SER A 35 -0.60 -3.26 -13.55
CA SER A 35 -0.62 -1.83 -13.84
C SER A 35 -2.03 -1.29 -13.79
N PHE A 36 -2.21 -0.06 -13.27
CA PHE A 36 -3.47 0.62 -13.38
C PHE A 36 -3.87 0.72 -14.86
N ARG A 37 -5.08 0.28 -15.19
CA ARG A 37 -5.64 0.42 -16.52
C ARG A 37 -7.10 0.80 -16.40
N ARG A 38 -7.38 2.06 -16.73
CA ARG A 38 -8.73 2.62 -16.69
C ARG A 38 -9.72 1.73 -17.46
N ASN A 39 -10.79 1.35 -16.79
CA ASN A 39 -11.93 0.69 -17.40
C ASN A 39 -12.63 1.71 -18.32
N PRO A 40 -12.92 1.34 -19.59
CA PRO A 40 -13.59 2.25 -20.53
C PRO A 40 -15.06 2.53 -20.16
N ASP A 41 -15.65 1.79 -19.24
CA ASP A 41 -17.00 2.07 -18.73
C ASP A 41 -17.02 3.40 -17.97
N GLU A 42 -17.82 4.36 -18.45
CA GLU A 42 -17.93 5.70 -17.85
C GLU A 42 -18.67 5.68 -16.51
N ASP A 43 -19.48 4.65 -16.26
CA ASP A 43 -20.20 4.45 -15.00
C ASP A 43 -19.36 3.68 -13.96
N ALA A 44 -18.14 3.26 -14.32
CA ALA A 44 -17.24 2.58 -13.40
C ALA A 44 -16.90 3.47 -12.21
N ILE A 45 -17.09 2.95 -11.00
CA ILE A 45 -16.77 3.63 -9.76
C ILE A 45 -15.82 2.76 -8.93
N CYS A 46 -15.03 3.40 -8.08
CA CYS A 46 -14.14 2.72 -7.16
C CYS A 46 -13.28 1.63 -7.84
N GLU A 47 -13.38 0.37 -7.39
CA GLU A 47 -12.59 -0.76 -7.89
C GLU A 47 -12.82 -1.04 -9.38
N ASP A 48 -14.01 -0.74 -9.89
CA ASP A 48 -14.36 -1.01 -11.28
C ASP A 48 -13.67 -0.03 -12.24
N VAL A 49 -13.11 1.06 -11.74
CA VAL A 49 -12.32 2.03 -12.53
C VAL A 49 -11.04 1.40 -13.07
N ASP A 50 -10.54 0.32 -12.48
CA ASP A 50 -9.31 -0.35 -12.89
C ASP A 50 -9.53 -1.83 -13.20
N VAL A 51 -9.34 -2.20 -14.47
CA VAL A 51 -9.51 -3.60 -14.92
C VAL A 51 -8.53 -4.57 -14.25
N ASN A 52 -7.42 -4.08 -13.71
CA ASN A 52 -6.40 -4.88 -13.03
C ASN A 52 -6.46 -4.77 -11.50
N PHE A 53 -7.46 -4.08 -10.93
CA PHE A 53 -7.60 -3.86 -9.49
C PHE A 53 -7.44 -5.14 -8.68
N TYR A 54 -8.21 -6.18 -9.03
CA TYR A 54 -8.22 -7.45 -8.31
C TYR A 54 -6.89 -8.21 -8.41
N ASN A 55 -6.22 -8.16 -9.57
CA ASN A 55 -4.91 -8.80 -9.75
C ASN A 55 -3.86 -8.11 -8.89
N ARG A 56 -3.87 -6.78 -8.87
CA ARG A 56 -2.94 -6.00 -8.03
C ARG A 56 -3.21 -6.21 -6.56
N ASN A 57 -4.46 -6.21 -6.10
CA ASN A 57 -4.79 -6.49 -4.70
C ASN A 57 -4.34 -7.88 -4.28
N LYS A 58 -4.58 -8.93 -5.09
CA LYS A 58 -4.05 -10.28 -4.83
C LYS A 58 -2.54 -10.28 -4.63
N ALA A 59 -1.80 -9.55 -5.47
CA ALA A 59 -0.35 -9.43 -5.34
C ALA A 59 0.05 -8.69 -4.05
N ILE A 60 -0.63 -7.60 -3.68
CA ILE A 60 -0.37 -6.84 -2.45
C ILE A 60 -0.61 -7.69 -1.20
N TYR A 61 -1.73 -8.42 -1.12
CA TYR A 61 -2.00 -9.34 -0.01
C TYR A 61 -0.97 -10.47 0.05
N ALA A 62 -0.62 -11.05 -1.09
CA ALA A 62 0.43 -12.06 -1.15
C ALA A 62 1.78 -11.51 -0.63
N LEU A 63 2.15 -10.28 -1.01
CA LEU A 63 3.36 -9.59 -0.54
C LEU A 63 3.34 -9.33 0.96
N HIS A 64 2.16 -9.09 1.54
CA HIS A 64 2.01 -9.01 3.00
C HIS A 64 2.29 -10.36 3.67
N PHE A 65 1.76 -11.44 3.10
CA PHE A 65 1.86 -12.79 3.65
C PHE A 65 3.24 -13.43 3.56
N ASP A 66 4.00 -13.10 2.52
CA ASP A 66 5.33 -13.62 2.26
C ASP A 66 6.29 -12.49 1.91
N PHE A 67 6.36 -11.45 2.74
CA PHE A 67 7.24 -10.31 2.51
C PHE A 67 8.73 -10.71 2.47
N GLN A 68 9.45 -10.26 1.44
CA GLN A 68 10.90 -10.44 1.32
C GLN A 68 11.61 -9.11 1.03
N ASP A 69 12.85 -8.96 1.50
CA ASP A 69 13.63 -7.74 1.27
C ASP A 69 13.91 -7.47 -0.23
N SER A 70 13.88 -8.51 -1.07
CA SER A 70 14.01 -8.38 -2.53
C SER A 70 12.78 -7.81 -3.22
N ASP A 71 11.64 -7.69 -2.52
CA ASP A 71 10.36 -7.27 -3.11
C ASP A 71 10.23 -5.77 -3.29
N TYR A 72 11.22 -4.96 -2.87
CA TYR A 72 11.14 -3.50 -2.88
C TYR A 72 10.61 -2.93 -4.21
N GLU A 73 11.20 -3.35 -5.34
CA GLU A 73 10.84 -2.82 -6.66
C GLU A 73 9.41 -3.22 -7.08
N LEU A 74 8.95 -4.42 -6.71
CA LEU A 74 7.59 -4.88 -7.00
C LEU A 74 6.56 -4.15 -6.11
N ILE A 75 6.86 -3.98 -4.82
CA ILE A 75 6.01 -3.23 -3.89
C ILE A 75 5.92 -1.77 -4.32
N LYS A 76 7.06 -1.14 -4.68
CA LYS A 76 7.11 0.22 -5.21
C LYS A 76 6.27 0.34 -6.48
N PHE A 77 6.42 -0.60 -7.41
CA PHE A 77 5.60 -0.63 -8.63
C PHE A 77 4.11 -0.68 -8.30
N CYS A 78 3.66 -1.62 -7.47
CA CYS A 78 2.26 -1.73 -7.06
C CYS A 78 1.75 -0.42 -6.42
N PHE A 79 2.55 0.23 -5.57
CA PHE A 79 2.16 1.49 -4.95
C PHE A 79 2.04 2.64 -5.96
N GLU A 80 2.93 2.72 -6.95
CA GLU A 80 2.81 3.69 -8.05
C GLU A 80 1.49 3.51 -8.83
N GLN A 81 1.04 2.26 -9.01
CA GLN A 81 -0.25 2.00 -9.68
C GLN A 81 -1.45 2.42 -8.82
N GLU A 82 -1.36 2.25 -7.50
CA GLU A 82 -2.39 2.75 -6.57
C GLU A 82 -2.47 4.29 -6.58
N ILE A 83 -1.33 4.98 -6.75
CA ILE A 83 -1.30 6.43 -6.92
C ILE A 83 -2.02 6.85 -8.20
N GLU A 84 -1.74 6.19 -9.34
CA GLU A 84 -2.42 6.49 -10.60
C GLU A 84 -3.93 6.25 -10.48
N MET A 85 -4.35 5.15 -9.84
CA MET A 85 -5.76 4.88 -9.59
C MET A 85 -6.41 5.96 -8.70
N ALA A 86 -5.73 6.39 -7.64
CA ALA A 86 -6.24 7.41 -6.72
C ALA A 86 -6.40 8.80 -7.38
N ARG A 87 -5.65 9.10 -8.45
CA ARG A 87 -5.85 10.33 -9.24
C ARG A 87 -7.12 10.29 -10.07
N GLU A 88 -7.55 9.10 -10.46
CA GLU A 88 -8.72 8.88 -11.33
C GLU A 88 -10.00 8.60 -10.54
N SER A 89 -9.89 8.14 -9.29
CA SER A 89 -11.00 7.78 -8.42
C SER A 89 -10.78 8.25 -6.99
N ALA A 90 -11.82 8.82 -6.37
CA ALA A 90 -11.77 9.29 -4.98
C ALA A 90 -11.85 8.14 -3.94
N CYS A 91 -12.04 6.89 -4.38
CA CYS A 91 -12.24 5.79 -3.45
C CYS A 91 -10.93 5.42 -2.74
N SER A 92 -10.99 5.34 -1.40
CA SER A 92 -9.88 4.90 -0.56
C SER A 92 -9.98 3.40 -0.33
N PHE A 93 -8.92 2.67 -0.68
CA PHE A 93 -8.88 1.21 -0.55
C PHE A 93 -7.88 0.76 0.49
N GLU A 94 -8.21 -0.32 1.19
CA GLU A 94 -7.35 -0.94 2.18
C GLU A 94 -6.03 -1.46 1.56
N GLY A 95 -6.10 -2.00 0.34
CA GLY A 95 -4.92 -2.42 -0.44
C GLY A 95 -3.89 -1.30 -0.64
N SER A 96 -4.36 -0.06 -0.85
CA SER A 96 -3.51 1.10 -1.03
C SER A 96 -2.71 1.47 0.23
N ARG A 97 -3.35 1.34 1.40
CA ARG A 97 -2.70 1.55 2.72
C ARG A 97 -1.76 0.40 3.05
N LEU A 98 -2.15 -0.82 2.71
CA LEU A 98 -1.33 -2.01 2.93
C LEU A 98 -0.04 -1.93 2.11
N VAL A 99 -0.11 -1.65 0.80
CA VAL A 99 1.10 -1.55 -0.03
C VAL A 99 1.99 -0.37 0.40
N ALA A 100 1.40 0.77 0.81
CA ALA A 100 2.16 1.87 1.41
C ALA A 100 2.91 1.43 2.68
N PHE A 101 2.26 0.63 3.52
CA PHE A 101 2.87 0.05 4.73
C PHE A 101 3.99 -0.92 4.41
N LEU A 102 3.81 -1.79 3.43
CA LEU A 102 4.89 -2.68 2.98
C LEU A 102 6.07 -1.88 2.43
N LEU A 103 5.83 -0.80 1.69
CA LEU A 103 6.87 0.08 1.15
C LEU A 103 7.61 0.83 2.27
N ALA A 104 6.88 1.30 3.29
CA ALA A 104 7.43 2.00 4.45
C ALA A 104 8.41 1.15 5.25
N ARG A 105 8.21 -0.18 5.30
CA ARG A 105 9.09 -1.11 6.02
C ARG A 105 10.53 -1.14 5.50
N PHE A 106 10.77 -0.72 4.25
CA PHE A 106 12.12 -0.60 3.70
C PHE A 106 12.90 0.61 4.22
N LYS A 107 12.23 1.58 4.86
CA LYS A 107 12.85 2.78 5.45
C LYS A 107 13.77 3.55 4.49
N LYS A 108 13.41 3.58 3.20
CA LYS A 108 14.10 4.39 2.19
C LYS A 108 13.50 5.79 2.16
N VAL A 109 14.33 6.80 2.36
CA VAL A 109 13.87 8.19 2.50
C VAL A 109 13.21 8.72 1.23
N GLU A 110 13.63 8.24 0.07
CA GLU A 110 13.10 8.60 -1.24
C GLU A 110 11.63 8.23 -1.40
N ASN A 111 11.14 7.23 -0.64
CA ASN A 111 9.73 6.84 -0.65
C ASN A 111 8.83 7.97 -0.13
N CYS A 112 9.34 8.97 0.61
CA CYS A 112 8.56 10.10 1.08
C CYS A 112 7.90 10.88 -0.06
N LEU A 113 8.51 10.88 -1.25
CA LEU A 113 7.95 11.51 -2.45
C LEU A 113 6.73 10.75 -2.98
N LEU A 114 6.80 9.41 -3.02
CA LEU A 114 5.66 8.59 -3.42
C LEU A 114 4.51 8.70 -2.41
N PHE A 115 4.82 8.78 -1.11
CA PHE A 115 3.80 9.02 -0.09
C PHE A 115 3.16 10.40 -0.23
N ALA A 116 3.92 11.40 -0.69
CA ALA A 116 3.39 12.71 -1.08
C ALA A 116 2.40 12.60 -2.24
N ASP A 117 2.82 11.94 -3.32
CA ASP A 117 1.97 11.74 -4.50
C ASP A 117 0.65 11.06 -4.12
N MET A 118 0.70 10.04 -3.26
CA MET A 118 -0.52 9.37 -2.77
C MET A 118 -1.39 10.28 -1.92
N LYS A 119 -0.80 11.00 -0.95
CA LYS A 119 -1.53 11.92 -0.06
C LYS A 119 -2.26 12.99 -0.87
N PHE A 120 -1.67 13.49 -1.94
CA PHE A 120 -2.22 14.57 -2.73
C PHE A 120 -2.93 14.12 -4.01
N ALA A 121 -3.09 12.82 -4.24
CA ALA A 121 -3.76 12.28 -5.42
C ALA A 121 -5.22 12.77 -5.55
N ASN A 122 -5.94 12.87 -4.42
CA ASN A 122 -7.30 13.42 -4.36
C ASN A 122 -7.61 13.96 -2.94
N PHE A 123 -8.83 14.47 -2.75
CA PHE A 123 -9.26 15.05 -1.46
C PHE A 123 -9.35 14.03 -0.32
N ASP A 124 -9.86 12.83 -0.60
CA ASP A 124 -10.07 11.77 0.40
C ASP A 124 -8.73 11.23 0.90
N ASN A 125 -7.76 11.03 0.01
CA ASN A 125 -6.38 10.72 0.37
C ASN A 125 -5.73 11.85 1.19
N LYS A 126 -5.97 13.11 0.81
CA LYS A 126 -5.44 14.26 1.56
C LYS A 126 -5.94 14.26 3.00
N CYS A 127 -7.18 13.84 3.23
CA CYS A 127 -7.76 13.74 4.57
C CYS A 127 -7.36 12.44 5.30
N GLY A 128 -7.35 11.30 4.61
CA GLY A 128 -7.34 9.97 5.23
C GLY A 128 -6.05 9.15 5.10
N PHE A 129 -5.06 9.61 4.34
CA PHE A 129 -3.75 8.93 4.25
C PHE A 129 -2.81 9.43 5.35
N ASP A 130 -2.22 8.52 6.12
CA ASP A 130 -1.38 8.85 7.27
C ASP A 130 -0.15 9.70 6.88
N ARG A 131 0.19 10.69 7.69
CA ARG A 131 1.35 11.57 7.44
C ARG A 131 2.66 10.91 7.87
N GLU A 132 2.57 9.94 8.76
CA GLU A 132 3.68 9.18 9.33
C GLU A 132 4.41 8.35 8.26
N PHE A 133 3.73 8.00 7.16
CA PHE A 133 4.36 7.39 5.98
C PHE A 133 5.56 8.20 5.45
N PHE A 134 5.46 9.53 5.44
CA PHE A 134 6.49 10.45 4.95
C PHE A 134 7.78 10.34 5.78
N PHE A 135 7.63 10.00 7.06
CA PHE A 135 8.70 9.88 8.02
C PHE A 135 9.10 8.44 8.28
N SER A 136 8.69 7.49 7.41
CA SER A 136 8.97 6.07 7.60
C SER A 136 10.46 5.72 7.64
N ALA A 137 11.33 6.54 7.04
CA ALA A 137 12.78 6.44 7.15
C ALA A 137 13.37 7.09 8.42
N GLY A 138 12.58 7.91 9.13
CA GLY A 138 12.98 8.72 10.27
C GLY A 138 12.75 10.21 9.99
N ILE A 139 12.39 10.97 11.02
CA ILE A 139 12.04 12.39 10.88
C ILE A 139 13.25 13.20 10.43
N ASN A 140 14.39 13.01 11.10
CA ASN A 140 15.61 13.77 10.79
C ASN A 140 16.10 13.47 9.37
N GLN A 141 16.13 12.18 9.00
CA GLN A 141 16.56 11.77 7.67
C GLN A 141 15.64 12.33 6.57
N THR A 142 14.32 12.28 6.78
CA THR A 142 13.35 12.88 5.85
C THR A 142 13.53 14.39 5.75
N ALA A 143 13.74 15.10 6.86
CA ALA A 143 13.95 16.54 6.86
C ALA A 143 15.23 16.95 6.12
N GLU A 144 16.33 16.23 6.33
CA GLU A 144 17.59 16.42 5.60
C GLU A 144 17.40 16.20 4.09
N PHE A 145 16.72 15.11 3.71
CA PHE A 145 16.42 14.81 2.32
C PHE A 145 15.59 15.91 1.66
N ILE A 146 14.47 16.31 2.27
CA ILE A 146 13.60 17.39 1.76
C ILE A 146 14.38 18.71 1.61
N ASN A 147 15.28 19.01 2.54
CA ASN A 147 16.08 20.22 2.45
C ASN A 147 17.05 20.22 1.27
N ALA A 148 17.53 19.04 0.87
CA ALA A 148 18.43 18.85 -0.26
C ALA A 148 17.71 18.79 -1.63
N VAL A 149 16.38 18.62 -1.66
CA VAL A 149 15.59 18.66 -2.91
C VAL A 149 15.57 20.09 -3.47
N GLU A 150 15.92 20.23 -4.75
CA GLU A 150 15.98 21.52 -5.45
C GLU A 150 14.59 22.09 -5.81
N ASP A 151 13.60 21.22 -6.02
CA ASP A 151 12.24 21.62 -6.37
C ASP A 151 11.57 22.37 -5.20
N SER A 152 11.46 23.69 -5.37
CA SER A 152 10.90 24.59 -4.36
C SER A 152 9.40 24.38 -4.14
N GLY A 153 8.66 23.93 -5.15
CA GLY A 153 7.23 23.62 -5.06
C GLY A 153 7.01 22.39 -4.20
N LEU A 154 7.69 21.29 -4.53
CA LEU A 154 7.67 20.05 -3.76
C LEU A 154 8.15 20.29 -2.32
N LYS A 155 9.24 21.04 -2.14
CA LYS A 155 9.75 21.41 -0.82
C LYS A 155 8.73 22.21 -0.01
N SER A 156 8.01 23.15 -0.62
CA SER A 156 6.98 23.93 0.06
C SER A 156 5.79 23.08 0.53
N THR A 157 5.30 22.18 -0.32
CA THR A 157 4.23 21.24 0.00
C THR A 157 4.65 20.29 1.12
N LEU A 158 5.85 19.73 1.04
CA LEU A 158 6.37 18.82 2.05
C LEU A 158 6.67 19.51 3.39
N THR A 159 7.09 20.77 3.37
CA THR A 159 7.41 21.52 4.60
C THR A 159 6.15 22.00 5.32
N TYR A 160 5.17 22.54 4.59
CA TYR A 160 3.99 23.15 5.21
C TYR A 160 3.01 22.10 5.78
N ASP A 161 2.78 21.00 5.06
CA ASP A 161 1.78 20.00 5.44
C ASP A 161 2.33 18.91 6.38
N PHE A 162 3.66 18.75 6.49
CA PHE A 162 4.29 17.63 7.22
C PHE A 162 5.34 18.03 8.25
N LEU A 163 6.17 19.05 8.02
CA LEU A 163 7.27 19.42 8.95
C LEU A 163 6.83 20.33 10.12
N ILE A 164 5.54 20.36 10.45
CA ILE A 164 5.07 21.00 11.68
C ILE A 164 5.67 20.24 12.88
N PRO A 165 6.23 20.92 13.90
CA PRO A 165 7.22 20.39 14.84
C PRO A 165 6.68 19.43 15.92
N SER A 166 5.60 18.70 15.66
CA SER A 166 4.89 17.90 16.66
C SER A 166 5.21 16.40 16.65
N TYR A 167 5.99 15.91 15.69
CA TYR A 167 6.43 14.51 15.67
C TYR A 167 7.87 14.37 16.16
N PHE A 168 8.07 13.36 16.99
CA PHE A 168 9.35 12.84 17.42
C PHE A 168 9.57 11.45 16.82
N GLU A 169 10.83 11.00 16.80
CA GLU A 169 11.17 9.67 16.25
C GLU A 169 10.39 8.54 16.95
N TYR A 170 10.04 8.72 18.24
CA TYR A 170 9.25 7.73 18.97
C TYR A 170 7.81 7.61 18.45
N ASP A 171 7.21 8.69 17.96
CA ASP A 171 5.85 8.66 17.40
C ASP A 171 5.81 7.80 16.14
N ILE A 172 6.86 7.87 15.31
CA ILE A 172 6.98 7.03 14.10
C ILE A 172 7.14 5.55 14.47
N LEU A 173 7.91 5.24 15.52
CA LEU A 173 8.05 3.87 16.02
C LEU A 173 6.71 3.33 16.57
N GLU A 174 5.98 4.14 17.33
CA GLU A 174 4.66 3.79 17.84
C GLU A 174 3.66 3.57 16.71
N TRP A 175 3.63 4.46 15.71
CA TRP A 175 2.80 4.33 14.53
C TRP A 175 3.13 3.04 13.75
N PHE A 176 4.41 2.70 13.55
CA PHE A 176 4.78 1.41 12.94
C PHE A 176 4.27 0.22 13.75
N ALA A 177 4.35 0.28 15.08
CA ALA A 177 3.82 -0.78 15.94
C ALA A 177 2.28 -0.88 15.83
N GLN A 178 1.59 0.27 15.75
CA GLN A 178 0.15 0.32 15.53
C GLN A 178 -0.22 -0.27 14.17
N LYS A 179 0.47 0.09 13.08
CA LYS A 179 0.22 -0.46 11.74
C LYS A 179 0.54 -1.94 11.64
N ASN A 180 1.59 -2.42 12.29
CA ASN A 180 1.85 -3.84 12.38
C ASN A 180 0.69 -4.60 13.04
N ARG A 181 0.15 -4.09 14.16
CA ARG A 181 -1.05 -4.67 14.79
C ARG A 181 -2.29 -4.51 13.92
N TYR A 182 -2.43 -3.36 13.28
CA TYR A 182 -3.55 -3.08 12.40
C TYR A 182 -3.57 -4.04 11.24
N PHE A 183 -2.45 -4.35 10.57
CA PHE A 183 -2.45 -5.31 9.46
C PHE A 183 -2.25 -6.76 9.90
N SER A 184 -1.92 -7.05 11.18
CA SER A 184 -1.74 -8.43 11.63
C SER A 184 -3.04 -9.24 11.63
N HIS A 185 -4.21 -8.60 11.74
CA HIS A 185 -5.51 -9.30 11.63
C HIS A 185 -5.64 -10.02 10.27
N LEU A 186 -5.06 -9.46 9.19
CA LEU A 186 -5.02 -10.11 7.88
C LEU A 186 -4.28 -11.46 7.91
N ASN A 187 -3.35 -11.67 8.85
CA ASN A 187 -2.69 -12.97 9.03
C ASN A 187 -3.56 -13.98 9.78
N GLU A 188 -4.53 -13.50 10.56
CA GLU A 188 -5.41 -14.33 11.38
C GLU A 188 -6.77 -14.59 10.69
N LEU A 189 -7.08 -13.83 9.63
CA LEU A 189 -8.26 -13.92 8.76
C LEU A 189 -9.52 -14.20 9.57
N ASN A 190 -10.03 -13.29 10.37
CA ASN A 190 -11.25 -13.59 11.12
C ASN A 190 -12.44 -13.83 10.14
N GLN A 191 -13.59 -14.28 10.66
CA GLN A 191 -14.71 -14.71 9.82
C GLN A 191 -15.30 -13.57 8.97
N GLU A 192 -15.15 -12.31 9.39
CA GLU A 192 -15.55 -11.12 8.63
C GLU A 192 -14.50 -10.76 7.56
N ASP A 193 -13.21 -10.91 7.89
CA ASP A 193 -12.11 -10.70 6.94
C ASP A 193 -12.16 -11.70 5.77
N GLU A 194 -12.74 -12.88 5.97
CA GLU A 194 -12.91 -13.89 4.92
C GLU A 194 -13.93 -13.46 3.87
N GLU A 195 -15.11 -12.96 4.28
CA GLU A 195 -16.10 -12.43 3.32
C GLU A 195 -15.54 -11.21 2.59
N VAL A 196 -14.78 -10.36 3.29
CA VAL A 196 -14.10 -9.21 2.70
C VAL A 196 -13.04 -9.66 1.69
N LEU A 197 -12.16 -10.62 2.02
CA LEU A 197 -11.14 -11.10 1.08
C LEU A 197 -11.72 -11.91 -0.07
N LEU A 198 -12.75 -12.73 0.15
CA LEU A 198 -13.41 -13.44 -0.94
C LEU A 198 -14.09 -12.44 -1.90
N LYS A 199 -14.70 -11.39 -1.36
CA LYS A 199 -15.30 -10.30 -2.15
C LYS A 199 -14.23 -9.45 -2.85
N GLU A 200 -13.23 -8.95 -2.12
CA GLU A 200 -12.14 -8.09 -2.61
C GLU A 200 -11.19 -8.81 -3.57
N LEU A 201 -11.15 -10.14 -3.55
CA LEU A 201 -10.30 -10.93 -4.44
C LEU A 201 -11.12 -11.72 -5.47
N HIS A 202 -12.45 -11.63 -5.49
CA HIS A 202 -13.32 -12.44 -6.34
C HIS A 202 -12.92 -13.93 -6.33
N LEU A 203 -12.83 -14.52 -5.12
CA LEU A 203 -12.49 -15.92 -4.89
C LEU A 203 -13.72 -16.75 -4.50
#